data_AF-A0A963LX89-F1
#
_entry.id   AF-A0A963LX89-F1
#
_cell.length_a   1.000
_cell.length_b   1.000
_cell.length_c   1.000
_cell.angle_alpha   90.00
_cell.angle_beta   90.00
_cell.angle_gamma   90.00
#
_symmetry.space_group_name_H-M   'P 1'
#
loop_
_entity.id
_entity.type
_entity.pdbx_description
1 polymer ?
#
loop_
_entity_poly.entity_id
_entity_poly.type
_entity_poly.pdbx_seq_one_letter_code
_entity_poly.pdbx_strand_id
1 'polypeptide(L)' 'MAKEYKDLVVGLDIGTAKVMVVVAEVIPGGKLKLAGLGVAPSTGIRRGVVVNIDATVQSIQLALKEAELMADCKITRV' A
#
# COMPACT_ATOMS: atom_id res chain seq x y z
N MET A 1 -4.27 4.10 -20.11
CA MET A 1 -5.30 4.88 -19.40
C MET A 1 -5.44 4.22 -18.06
N ALA A 2 -5.27 4.96 -16.96
CA ALA A 2 -5.45 4.41 -15.61
C ALA A 2 -6.87 3.83 -15.49
N LYS A 3 -7.00 2.67 -14.84
CA LYS A 3 -8.32 2.10 -14.58
C LYS A 3 -9.05 2.97 -13.55
N GLU A 4 -10.22 3.46 -13.92
CA GLU A 4 -11.17 4.04 -12.96
C GLU A 4 -11.87 2.90 -12.21
N TYR A 5 -11.31 2.55 -11.06
CA TYR A 5 -11.97 1.68 -10.13
C TYR A 5 -12.99 2.49 -9.31
N LYS A 6 -14.27 2.10 -9.37
CA LYS A 6 -15.33 2.76 -8.58
C LYS A 6 -15.28 2.40 -7.10
N ASP A 7 -14.86 1.17 -6.78
CA ASP A 7 -14.81 0.63 -5.42
C ASP A 7 -13.46 -0.04 -5.15
N LEU A 8 -12.47 0.75 -4.71
CA LEU A 8 -11.19 0.24 -4.21
C LEU A 8 -11.18 0.24 -2.68
N VAL A 9 -10.61 -0.84 -2.15
CA VAL A 9 -10.14 -0.91 -0.77
C VAL A 9 -8.62 -0.94 -0.81
N VAL A 10 -7.99 -0.08 -0.02
CA VAL A 10 -6.54 -0.06 0.12
C VAL A 10 -6.20 -0.39 1.57
N GLY A 11 -5.26 -1.30 1.78
CA GLY A 11 -4.72 -1.63 3.09
C GLY A 11 -3.24 -1.24 3.16
N LEU A 12 -2.84 -0.63 4.27
CA LEU A 12 -1.46 -0.30 4.60
C LEU A 12 -1.06 -1.03 5.88
N ASP A 13 -0.03 -1.86 5.81
CA ASP A 13 0.61 -2.50 6.96
C ASP A 13 2.01 -1.94 7.15
N ILE A 14 2.32 -1.42 8.34
CA ILE A 14 3.59 -0.77 8.64
C ILE A 14 4.34 -1.61 9.69
N GLY A 15 5.04 -2.62 9.21
CA GLY A 15 5.83 -3.52 10.05
C GLY A 15 7.22 -2.99 10.39
N THR A 16 7.83 -3.62 11.40
CA THR A 16 9.25 -3.39 11.75
C THR A 16 10.20 -3.89 10.65
N ALA A 17 9.83 -4.94 9.91
CA ALA A 17 10.66 -5.49 8.85
C ALA A 17 10.34 -4.90 7.47
N LYS A 18 9.06 -4.64 7.20
CA LYS A 18 8.57 -4.20 5.89
C LYS A 18 7.30 -3.39 6.03
N VAL A 19 7.07 -2.51 5.07
CA VAL A 19 5.80 -1.83 4.82
C VAL A 19 5.14 -2.51 3.62
N MET A 20 3.85 -2.78 3.71
CA MET A 20 3.07 -3.40 2.63
C MET A 20 1.83 -2.56 2.31
N VAL A 21 1.55 -2.41 1.03
CA VAL A 21 0.31 -1.81 0.52
C VAL A 21 -0.41 -2.83 -0.33
N VAL A 22 -1.69 -3.05 -0.07
CA VAL A 22 -2.55 -3.94 -0.85
C VAL A 22 -3.71 -3.13 -1.42
N VAL A 23 -3.96 -3.24 -2.71
CA VAL A 23 -5.11 -2.63 -3.40
C VAL A 23 -6.01 -3.75 -3.88
N ALA A 24 -7.29 -3.69 -3.51
CA ALA A 24 -8.30 -4.63 -3.95
C ALA A 24 -9.51 -3.92 -4.55
N GLU A 25 -10.00 -4.45 -5.67
CA GLU A 25 -11.27 -4.09 -6.27
C GLU A 25 -12.39 -4.87 -5.57
N VAL A 26 -13.44 -4.18 -5.15
CA VAL A 26 -14.67 -4.82 -4.66
C VAL A 26 -15.49 -5.27 -5.85
N ILE A 27 -15.68 -6.58 -6.00
CA ILE A 27 -16.50 -7.16 -7.08
C ILE A 27 -17.89 -7.57 -6.54
N PRO A 28 -18.88 -7.84 -7.42
CA PRO A 28 -20.22 -8.21 -7.00
C PRO A 28 -20.25 -9.36 -5.99
N GLY A 29 -21.11 -9.25 -4.98
CA GLY A 29 -21.16 -10.18 -3.86
C GLY A 29 -20.13 -9.90 -2.75
N GLY A 30 -19.48 -8.73 -2.76
CA GLY A 30 -18.59 -8.27 -1.69
C GLY A 30 -17.23 -8.97 -1.66
N LYS A 31 -16.88 -9.70 -2.71
CA LYS A 31 -15.56 -10.34 -2.82
C LYS A 31 -14.51 -9.30 -3.18
N LEU A 32 -13.28 -9.54 -2.74
CA LEU A 32 -12.13 -8.70 -3.04
C LEU A 32 -11.27 -9.37 -4.11
N LYS A 33 -11.00 -8.63 -5.19
CA LYS A 33 -10.06 -9.04 -6.22
C LYS A 33 -8.79 -8.23 -6.08
N LEU A 34 -7.65 -8.89 -5.91
CA LEU A 34 -6.36 -8.20 -5.83
C LEU A 34 -6.09 -7.42 -7.13
N ALA A 35 -5.84 -6.13 -6.99
CA ALA A 35 -5.50 -5.22 -8.09
C ALA A 35 -4.03 -4.82 -8.03
N GLY A 36 -3.46 -4.63 -6.84
CA GLY A 36 -2.05 -4.27 -6.67
C GLY A 36 -1.49 -4.66 -5.32
N LEU A 37 -0.18 -4.88 -5.27
CA LEU A 37 0.61 -5.13 -4.07
C LEU A 37 1.90 -4.33 -4.19
N GLY A 38 2.33 -3.71 -3.10
CA GLY A 38 3.63 -3.08 -3.00
C GLY A 38 4.29 -3.36 -1.66
N VAL A 39 5.59 -3.60 -1.66
CA VAL A 39 6.34 -3.99 -0.47
C VAL A 39 7.68 -3.25 -0.43
N ALA A 40 7.96 -2.59 0.69
CA ALA A 40 9.23 -1.92 0.91
C ALA A 40 9.87 -2.39 2.22
N PRO A 41 11.21 -2.55 2.30
CA PRO A 41 11.89 -2.76 3.57
C PRO A 41 11.65 -1.56 4.51
N SER A 42 11.45 -1.83 5.80
CA SER A 42 11.23 -0.81 6.83
C SER A 42 12.52 -0.57 7.61
N THR A 43 12.99 0.68 7.62
CA THR A 43 14.19 1.09 8.37
C THR A 43 13.91 2.19 9.39
N GLY A 44 12.69 2.74 9.39
CA GLY A 44 12.26 3.79 10.31
C GLY A 44 11.59 3.29 11.59
N ILE A 45 11.28 1.98 11.68
CA ILE A 45 10.58 1.38 12.82
C ILE A 45 11.46 0.35 13.52
N ARG A 46 11.44 0.38 14.86
CA ARG A 46 12.14 -0.60 15.70
C ARG A 46 11.25 -1.00 16.87
N ARG A 47 10.99 -2.31 17.02
CA ARG A 47 10.11 -2.87 18.08
C ARG A 47 8.75 -2.16 18.17
N GLY A 48 8.15 -1.85 17.01
CA GLY A 48 6.86 -1.17 16.93
C GLY A 48 6.88 0.34 17.20
N VAL A 49 8.06 0.94 17.41
CA VAL A 49 8.22 2.38 17.62
C VAL A 49 8.86 3.02 16.40
N VAL A 50 8.33 4.16 15.96
CA VAL A 50 8.96 4.99 14.93
C VAL A 50 10.19 5.66 15.53
N VAL A 51 11.37 5.28 15.05
CA VAL A 51 12.66 5.83 15.50
C VAL A 51 13.27 6.78 14.47
N ASN A 52 12.81 6.73 13.21
CA ASN A 52 13.17 7.68 12.16
C ASN A 52 11.96 7.88 11.24
N ILE A 53 11.33 9.06 11.33
CA ILE A 53 10.10 9.35 10.60
C ILE A 53 10.34 9.49 9.09
N ASP A 54 11.45 10.08 8.67
CA ASP A 54 11.76 10.27 7.24
C ASP A 54 11.95 8.92 6.56
N ALA A 55 12.66 8.00 7.21
CA ALA A 55 12.83 6.64 6.73
C ALA A 55 11.49 5.88 6.66
N THR A 56 10.61 6.05 7.67
CA THR A 56 9.25 5.48 7.65
C THR A 56 8.43 6.02 6.47
N VAL A 57 8.45 7.34 6.25
CA VAL A 57 7.75 7.97 5.13
C VAL A 57 8.28 7.44 3.80
N GLN A 58 9.60 7.31 3.62
CA GLN A 58 10.19 6.76 2.41
C GLN A 58 9.75 5.31 2.16
N SER A 59 9.76 4.44 3.18
CA SER A 59 9.28 3.06 3.04
C SER A 59 7.80 2.99 2.63
N ILE A 60 6.95 3.86 3.19
CA ILE A 60 5.53 3.95 2.82
C ILE A 60 5.37 4.40 1.36
N GLN A 61 6.10 5.44 0.94
CA GLN A 61 6.04 5.96 -0.43
C GLN A 61 6.50 4.92 -1.47
N LEU A 62 7.54 4.15 -1.15
CA LEU A 62 8.01 3.07 -2.02
C LEU A 62 6.97 1.97 -2.18
N ALA A 63 6.36 1.50 -1.08
CA ALA A 63 5.31 0.49 -1.14
C ALA A 63 4.06 1.00 -1.88
N LEU A 64 3.64 2.25 -1.63
CA LEU A 64 2.53 2.89 -2.36
C LEU A 64 2.80 2.93 -3.86
N LYS A 65 4.00 3.36 -4.27
CA LYS A 65 4.36 3.48 -5.69
C LYS A 65 4.31 2.14 -6.42
N GLU A 66 4.77 1.06 -5.80
CA GLU A 66 4.72 -0.28 -6.38
C GLU A 66 3.26 -0.78 -6.52
N ALA A 67 2.44 -0.56 -5.49
CA ALA A 67 1.02 -0.93 -5.51
C ALA A 67 0.23 -0.13 -6.57
N GLU A 68 0.46 1.17 -6.68
CA GLU A 68 -0.12 2.05 -7.72
C GLU A 68 0.25 1.57 -9.12
N LEU A 69 1.53 1.23 -9.35
CA LEU A 69 2.02 0.73 -10.63
C LEU A 69 1.35 -0.60 -11.01
N MET A 70 1.25 -1.54 -10.06
CA MET A 70 0.64 -2.84 -10.30
C MET A 70 -0.88 -2.73 -10.55
N ALA A 71 -1.56 -1.83 -9.82
CA ALA A 71 -2.99 -1.60 -9.96
C ALA A 71 -3.36 -0.69 -11.14
N ASP A 72 -2.39 -0.02 -11.76
CA ASP A 72 -2.61 1.03 -12.78
C ASP A 72 -3.65 2.08 -12.31
N CYS A 73 -3.46 2.55 -11.06
CA CYS A 73 -4.36 3.50 -10.42
C CYS A 73 -3.59 4.47 -9.51
N LYS A 74 -4.25 5.55 -9.07
CA LYS A 74 -3.73 6.45 -8.04
C LYS A 74 -4.36 6.18 -6.68
N ILE A 75 -3.53 5.97 -5.67
CA ILE A 75 -3.93 5.82 -4.28
C ILE A 75 -3.95 7.21 -3.64
N THR A 76 -5.13 7.68 -3.27
CA THR A 76 -5.31 9.00 -2.62
C THR A 76 -5.57 8.90 -1.12
N ARG A 77 -5.93 7.69 -0.64
CA ARG A 77 -6.26 7.39 0.74
C ARG A 77 -5.96 5.92 1.06
N VAL A 78 -5.63 5.65 2.31
CA VAL A 78 -5.41 4.32 2.90
C VAL A 78 -6.09 4.25 4.26
#